data_AF-A0A7X4E699-F1
#
_entry.id   AF-A0A7X4E699-F1
#
_cell.length_a   1.000
_cell.length_b   1.000
_cell.length_c   1.000
_cell.angle_alpha   90.00
_cell.angle_beta   90.00
_cell.angle_gamma   90.00
#
_symmetry.space_group_name_H-M   'P 1'
#
loop_
_entity.id
_entity.type
_entity.pdbx_description
1 polymer ?
#
loop_
_entity_poly.entity_id
_entity_poly.type
_entity_poly.pdbx_seq_one_letter_code
_entity_poly.pdbx_strand_id
1 'polypeptide(L)'
;MARVLYLDCFSGVAGDMMAGALIDAGVPFEALTRVVDSLGLEGVRISHDRVDRSGIGAAKFRVDAGTHGHSHGEGHDHDHDHVHSHGHGHGHGHGHSHAHDHDHEHHHHHRSLSQILRIVEGSSLSSAGKARAGRLFRRLAEVEAAIHRMPVEEVHLHEVGAVDSIVDVVCAVRALEWLAPDRVVVSPLNVGSGTVKCAHGEMPVPAPATAALLAGAPTYAAGPAVELTTPTGALIVADYADAFGPLPPMRVARIGYGAGDRDLPGRPNVLRALVGESAPVEASTEPAAGILAAPDAEGLERVVVLECQIDDMNPQLYGVLMDRLTEAGALDVFYAPIQMKKNRPGTLVTVIASPARRSELAGILFAESTTIGVRVTETLRERLERESVTIDTRLGVVRVKVARRRGEVLNAAPEFEDCVRLAAEHGVAVKDVQAVAVKAWLDRAPLE
;
A
#
# COMPACT_ATOMS: atom_id res chain seq x y z
N MET A 1 -21.15 -2.35 -7.32
CA MET A 1 -20.08 -2.00 -6.35
C MET A 1 -18.91 -2.94 -6.63
N ALA A 2 -17.68 -2.43 -6.60
CA ALA A 2 -16.50 -3.25 -6.90
C ALA A 2 -16.15 -4.12 -5.69
N ARG A 3 -15.81 -5.38 -5.90
CA ARG A 3 -15.32 -6.29 -4.87
C ARG A 3 -13.90 -5.89 -4.48
N VAL A 4 -13.71 -5.57 -3.21
CA VAL A 4 -12.42 -5.17 -2.65
C VAL A 4 -11.89 -6.27 -1.73
N LEU A 5 -10.63 -6.64 -1.94
CA LEU A 5 -9.82 -7.38 -0.99
C LEU A 5 -8.84 -6.40 -0.33
N TYR A 6 -8.94 -6.22 0.98
CA TYR A 6 -7.92 -5.52 1.76
C TYR A 6 -7.08 -6.51 2.54
N LEU A 7 -5.76 -6.47 2.34
CA LEU A 7 -4.78 -7.28 3.07
C LEU A 7 -4.10 -6.42 4.12
N ASP A 8 -4.33 -6.75 5.38
CA ASP A 8 -3.75 -6.07 6.52
C ASP A 8 -2.52 -6.83 7.02
N CYS A 9 -1.35 -6.38 6.56
CA CYS A 9 -0.04 -6.98 6.78
C CYS A 9 0.64 -6.48 8.06
N PHE A 10 -0.13 -6.19 9.12
CA PHE A 10 0.40 -5.66 10.38
C PHE A 10 1.40 -6.60 11.08
N SER A 11 1.25 -7.91 10.86
CA SER A 11 2.15 -8.98 11.33
C SER A 11 3.01 -9.56 10.21
N GLY A 12 3.13 -8.84 9.08
CA GLY A 12 3.77 -9.32 7.87
C GLY A 12 2.86 -10.20 7.01
N VAL A 13 3.48 -10.93 6.08
CA VAL A 13 2.79 -11.82 5.15
C VAL A 13 3.73 -12.94 4.68
N ALA A 14 3.21 -14.16 4.67
CA ALA A 14 3.85 -15.34 4.11
C ALA A 14 2.88 -16.08 3.16
N GLY A 15 3.41 -17.03 2.39
CA GLY A 15 2.61 -17.80 1.42
C GLY A 15 1.47 -18.58 2.07
N ASP A 16 1.80 -19.34 3.12
CA ASP A 16 0.85 -20.07 3.96
C ASP A 16 -0.20 -19.16 4.62
N MET A 17 0.23 -17.99 5.12
CA MET A 17 -0.66 -16.98 5.70
C MET A 17 -1.64 -16.43 4.67
N MET A 18 -1.21 -16.23 3.42
CA MET A 18 -2.10 -15.82 2.33
C MET A 18 -3.17 -16.87 2.06
N ALA A 19 -2.76 -18.13 1.86
CA ALA A 19 -3.70 -19.23 1.63
C ALA A 19 -4.67 -19.39 2.80
N GLY A 20 -4.16 -19.38 4.04
CA GLY A 20 -4.96 -19.46 5.26
C GLY A 20 -5.98 -18.33 5.38
N ALA A 21 -5.56 -17.08 5.16
CA ALA A 21 -6.46 -15.92 5.27
C ALA A 21 -7.58 -15.96 4.23
N LEU A 22 -7.30 -16.43 3.01
CA LEU A 22 -8.30 -16.56 1.96
C LEU A 22 -9.26 -17.73 2.19
N ILE A 23 -8.77 -18.86 2.71
CA ILE A 23 -9.63 -19.99 3.17
C ILE A 23 -10.58 -19.48 4.25
N ASP A 24 -10.06 -18.79 5.27
CA ASP A 24 -10.86 -18.28 6.38
C ASP A 24 -11.85 -17.18 5.93
N ALA A 25 -11.52 -16.45 4.86
CA ALA A 25 -12.42 -15.50 4.19
C ALA A 25 -13.45 -16.16 3.26
N GLY A 26 -13.50 -17.50 3.20
CA GLY A 26 -14.54 -18.28 2.53
C GLY A 26 -14.14 -18.95 1.21
N VAL A 27 -12.85 -18.98 0.85
CA VAL A 27 -12.38 -19.79 -0.28
C VAL A 27 -12.49 -21.28 0.08
N PRO A 28 -13.19 -22.12 -0.71
CA PRO A 28 -13.33 -23.54 -0.41
C PRO A 28 -11.98 -24.26 -0.47
N PHE A 29 -11.63 -24.98 0.60
CA PHE A 29 -10.36 -25.71 0.67
C PHE A 29 -10.24 -26.76 -0.45
N GLU A 30 -11.35 -27.38 -0.86
CA GLU A 30 -11.39 -28.37 -1.95
C GLU A 30 -11.00 -27.76 -3.30
N ALA A 31 -11.12 -26.45 -3.48
CA ALA A 31 -10.61 -25.77 -4.67
C ALA A 31 -9.08 -25.71 -4.69
N LEU A 32 -8.45 -25.65 -3.52
CA LEU A 32 -7.00 -25.68 -3.35
C LEU A 32 -6.46 -27.11 -3.44
N THR A 33 -7.14 -28.08 -2.82
CA THR A 33 -6.74 -29.50 -2.92
C THR A 33 -6.69 -29.96 -4.37
N ARG A 34 -7.73 -29.66 -5.16
CA ARG A 34 -7.78 -30.01 -6.58
C ARG A 34 -6.64 -29.40 -7.40
N VAL A 35 -6.24 -28.15 -7.10
CA VAL A 35 -5.12 -27.54 -7.82
C VAL A 35 -3.80 -28.16 -7.43
N VAL A 36 -3.60 -28.48 -6.15
CA VAL A 36 -2.38 -29.14 -5.67
C VAL A 36 -2.25 -30.57 -6.23
N ASP A 37 -3.32 -31.35 -6.21
CA ASP A 37 -3.34 -32.71 -6.77
C ASP A 37 -2.97 -32.70 -8.27
N SER A 38 -3.36 -31.65 -8.99
CA SER A 38 -3.05 -31.49 -10.41
C SER A 38 -1.60 -31.09 -10.70
N LEU A 39 -0.79 -30.74 -9.69
CA LEU A 39 0.62 -30.40 -9.88
C LEU A 39 1.49 -31.63 -10.15
N GLY A 40 0.98 -32.84 -9.89
CA GLY A 40 1.72 -34.09 -10.08
C GLY A 40 2.96 -34.21 -9.19
N LEU A 41 2.94 -33.56 -8.02
CA LEU A 41 4.03 -33.64 -7.04
C LEU A 41 3.79 -34.84 -6.13
N GLU A 42 4.65 -35.85 -6.23
CA GLU A 42 4.54 -37.07 -5.42
C GLU A 42 4.68 -36.77 -3.93
N GLY A 43 3.82 -37.38 -3.11
CA GLY A 43 3.88 -37.29 -1.64
C GLY A 43 3.45 -35.95 -1.06
N VAL A 44 2.99 -34.99 -1.88
CA VAL A 44 2.56 -33.67 -1.42
C VAL A 44 1.10 -33.71 -1.00
N ARG A 45 0.82 -33.24 0.22
CA ARG A 45 -0.53 -33.04 0.73
C ARG A 45 -0.65 -31.63 1.29
N ILE A 46 -1.87 -31.13 1.32
CA ILE A 46 -2.19 -29.90 2.03
C ILE A 46 -3.19 -30.18 3.13
N SER A 47 -3.08 -29.46 4.23
CA SER A 47 -4.05 -29.47 5.32
C SER A 47 -4.34 -28.04 5.79
N HIS A 48 -5.47 -27.88 6.47
CA HIS A 48 -5.75 -26.64 7.18
C HIS A 48 -6.38 -26.95 8.54
N ASP A 49 -5.94 -26.23 9.58
CA ASP A 49 -6.48 -26.34 10.93
C ASP A 49 -6.90 -24.98 11.46
N ARG A 50 -7.85 -24.95 12.39
CA ARG A 50 -8.11 -23.75 13.19
C ARG A 50 -7.09 -23.68 14.32
N VAL A 51 -6.40 -22.56 14.45
CA VAL A 51 -5.45 -22.31 15.54
C VAL A 51 -5.79 -21.00 16.24
N ASP A 52 -5.38 -20.88 17.50
CA ASP A 52 -5.33 -19.61 18.21
C ASP A 52 -3.93 -18.99 18.09
N ARG A 53 -3.88 -17.69 17.85
CA ARG A 53 -2.65 -16.89 17.90
C ARG A 53 -2.94 -15.66 18.75
N SER A 54 -2.47 -15.67 19.99
CA SER A 54 -2.69 -14.55 20.94
C SER A 54 -4.17 -14.14 21.07
N GLY A 55 -5.09 -15.11 21.12
CA GLY A 55 -6.54 -14.90 21.24
C GLY A 55 -7.27 -14.68 19.90
N ILE A 56 -6.57 -14.71 18.77
CA ILE A 56 -7.17 -14.61 17.43
C ILE A 56 -7.27 -16.01 16.82
N GLY A 57 -8.49 -16.47 16.58
CA GLY A 57 -8.74 -17.69 15.82
C GLY A 57 -8.41 -17.48 14.33
N ALA A 58 -7.50 -18.28 13.79
CA ALA A 58 -7.01 -18.19 12.42
C ALA A 58 -6.95 -19.56 11.74
N ALA A 59 -6.98 -19.59 10.41
CA ALA A 59 -6.71 -20.79 9.63
C ALA A 59 -5.21 -20.94 9.42
N LYS A 60 -4.66 -22.09 9.83
CA LYS A 60 -3.28 -22.48 9.59
C LYS A 60 -3.24 -23.40 8.37
N PHE A 61 -2.69 -22.92 7.27
CA PHE A 61 -2.43 -23.73 6.08
C PHE A 61 -1.09 -24.46 6.23
N ARG A 62 -1.01 -25.73 5.84
CA ARG A 62 0.23 -26.52 5.84
C ARG A 62 0.40 -27.30 4.55
N VAL A 63 1.64 -27.44 4.14
CA VAL A 63 2.07 -28.29 3.03
C VAL A 63 2.93 -29.41 3.62
N ASP A 64 2.50 -30.65 3.42
CA ASP A 64 3.22 -31.84 3.84
C ASP A 64 3.87 -32.45 2.58
N ALA A 65 5.14 -32.17 2.36
CA ALA A 65 5.94 -32.79 1.30
C ALA A 65 6.58 -34.06 1.84
N GLY A 66 5.93 -35.22 1.64
CA GLY A 66 6.32 -36.51 2.22
C GLY A 66 7.75 -36.97 1.90
N THR A 67 8.73 -36.49 2.67
CA THR A 67 10.03 -37.13 2.86
C THR A 67 9.96 -38.05 4.06
N HIS A 68 10.60 -39.22 3.94
CA HIS A 68 10.69 -40.29 4.94
C HIS A 68 10.55 -39.82 6.40
N GLY A 69 9.58 -40.41 7.10
CA GLY A 69 9.28 -40.07 8.48
C GLY A 69 10.48 -40.26 9.40
N HIS A 70 10.78 -39.21 10.15
CA HIS A 70 11.19 -39.37 11.53
C HIS A 70 10.07 -38.79 12.39
N SER A 71 9.12 -39.67 12.71
CA SER A 71 8.32 -39.51 13.91
C SER A 71 9.29 -39.41 15.08
N HIS A 72 9.42 -38.23 15.70
CA HIS A 72 9.87 -38.17 17.08
C HIS A 72 8.75 -38.78 17.93
N GLY A 73 8.75 -40.10 18.00
CA GLY A 73 8.09 -40.82 19.06
C GLY A 73 8.81 -40.52 20.38
N GLU A 74 7.99 -40.37 21.41
CA GLU A 74 8.33 -40.59 22.81
C GLU A 74 9.12 -39.49 23.53
N GLY A 75 8.41 -38.47 23.99
CA GLY A 75 8.65 -37.94 25.33
C GLY A 75 7.97 -38.86 26.36
N HIS A 76 8.58 -40.00 26.65
CA HIS A 76 8.25 -40.72 27.88
C HIS A 76 8.80 -39.91 29.06
N ASP A 77 7.89 -39.32 29.83
CA ASP A 77 8.15 -38.91 31.21
C ASP A 77 8.46 -40.17 32.03
N HIS A 78 9.74 -40.51 32.14
CA HIS A 78 10.19 -41.48 33.12
C HIS A 78 10.47 -40.77 34.44
N ASP A 79 9.44 -40.80 35.28
CA ASP A 79 9.53 -40.63 36.73
C ASP A 79 10.43 -41.77 37.28
N HIS A 80 11.60 -41.41 37.80
CA HIS A 80 12.47 -42.34 38.52
C HIS A 80 12.93 -41.72 39.85
N ASP A 81 12.13 -41.99 40.88
CA ASP A 81 12.59 -42.05 42.26
C ASP A 81 13.71 -43.08 42.40
N HIS A 82 14.93 -42.61 42.71
CA HIS A 82 15.96 -43.46 43.29
C HIS A 82 16.72 -42.74 44.40
N VAL A 83 16.36 -43.10 45.63
CA VAL A 83 17.16 -42.96 46.83
C VAL A 83 18.31 -43.95 46.76
N HIS A 84 19.58 -43.51 46.83
CA HIS A 84 20.67 -44.28 47.47
C HIS A 84 21.82 -43.38 47.95
N SER A 85 22.35 -43.77 49.10
CA SER A 85 23.40 -43.15 49.88
C SER A 85 24.79 -43.79 49.66
N HIS A 86 25.82 -43.01 50.02
CA HIS A 86 27.21 -43.36 50.38
C HIS A 86 28.34 -43.24 49.32
N GLY A 87 29.39 -42.52 49.71
CA GLY A 87 30.76 -43.07 49.77
C GLY A 87 31.82 -42.52 48.81
N HIS A 88 32.72 -41.70 49.38
CA HIS A 88 34.04 -41.18 48.92
C HIS A 88 34.78 -41.81 47.71
N GLY A 89 35.47 -40.94 46.94
CA GLY A 89 36.68 -41.31 46.18
C GLY A 89 37.08 -40.33 45.07
N HIS A 90 38.26 -39.73 45.15
CA HIS A 90 38.83 -38.77 44.18
C HIS A 90 39.18 -39.39 42.80
N GLY A 91 39.11 -38.58 41.74
CA GLY A 91 39.75 -38.88 40.45
C GLY A 91 39.50 -37.83 39.38
N HIS A 92 40.54 -37.10 38.99
CA HIS A 92 40.52 -36.09 37.92
C HIS A 92 40.19 -36.71 36.55
N GLY A 93 39.35 -36.03 35.75
CA GLY A 93 39.07 -36.39 34.36
C GLY A 93 38.59 -35.17 33.58
N HIS A 94 39.28 -34.88 32.49
CA HIS A 94 39.20 -33.67 31.67
C HIS A 94 37.80 -33.42 31.09
N GLY A 95 37.23 -32.24 31.37
CA GLY A 95 36.04 -31.73 30.69
C GLY A 95 36.39 -31.26 29.28
N HIS A 96 36.39 -32.17 28.32
CA HIS A 96 36.26 -31.81 26.91
C HIS A 96 34.78 -31.55 26.62
N SER A 97 34.41 -30.28 26.51
CA SER A 97 33.14 -29.87 25.92
C SER A 97 33.20 -30.14 24.41
N HIS A 98 32.78 -31.33 24.00
CA HIS A 98 32.41 -31.56 22.60
C HIS A 98 31.07 -30.88 22.37
N ALA A 99 31.12 -29.68 21.80
CA ALA A 99 29.97 -29.09 21.13
C ALA A 99 29.71 -29.98 19.91
N HIS A 100 28.70 -30.84 20.01
CA HIS A 100 28.13 -31.50 18.85
C HIS A 100 27.29 -30.45 18.12
N ASP A 101 27.91 -29.82 17.11
CA ASP A 101 27.17 -29.15 16.04
C ASP A 101 26.35 -30.23 15.33
N HIS A 102 25.06 -30.28 15.64
CA HIS A 102 24.10 -30.95 14.80
C HIS A 102 23.72 -29.97 13.69
N ASP A 103 24.57 -29.91 12.67
CA ASP A 103 24.20 -29.35 11.37
C ASP A 103 23.08 -30.24 10.79
N HIS A 104 21.85 -29.79 10.98
CA HIS A 104 20.70 -30.33 10.27
C HIS A 104 20.71 -29.74 8.85
N GLU A 105 21.46 -30.37 7.94
CA GLU A 105 21.32 -30.14 6.50
C GLU A 105 19.93 -30.62 6.05
N HIS A 106 18.99 -29.69 5.95
CA HIS A 106 17.76 -29.92 5.21
C HIS A 106 18.10 -29.99 3.71
N HIS A 107 18.10 -31.19 3.14
CA HIS A 107 18.22 -31.37 1.69
C HIS A 107 17.00 -30.79 0.97
N HIS A 108 17.03 -29.50 0.67
CA HIS A 108 16.06 -28.86 -0.21
C HIS A 108 16.33 -29.34 -1.64
N HIS A 109 15.40 -30.08 -2.24
CA HIS A 109 15.46 -30.40 -3.66
C HIS A 109 15.35 -29.12 -4.50
N HIS A 110 16.48 -28.56 -4.92
CA HIS A 110 16.52 -27.39 -5.80
C HIS A 110 15.87 -27.71 -7.15
N ARG A 111 14.87 -26.91 -7.54
CA ARG A 111 14.25 -26.96 -8.86
C ARG A 111 14.66 -25.74 -9.67
N SER A 112 14.96 -25.96 -10.95
CA SER A 112 15.16 -24.88 -11.91
C SER A 112 13.84 -24.20 -12.26
N LEU A 113 13.89 -22.92 -12.67
CA LEU A 113 12.71 -22.18 -13.15
C LEU A 113 11.94 -22.96 -14.23
N SER A 114 12.66 -23.60 -15.17
CA SER A 114 12.07 -24.40 -16.25
C SER A 114 11.25 -25.60 -15.75
N GLN A 115 11.64 -26.23 -14.64
CA GLN A 115 10.89 -27.32 -14.02
C GLN A 115 9.63 -26.79 -13.35
N ILE A 116 9.74 -25.67 -12.63
CA ILE A 116 8.60 -25.04 -11.94
C ILE A 116 7.54 -24.57 -12.94
N LEU A 117 7.96 -23.92 -14.03
CA LEU A 117 7.03 -23.49 -15.08
C LEU A 117 6.30 -24.67 -15.74
N ARG A 118 6.96 -25.82 -15.92
CA ARG A 118 6.32 -27.05 -16.42
C ARG A 118 5.29 -27.61 -15.43
N ILE A 119 5.60 -27.59 -14.12
CA ILE A 119 4.66 -28.00 -13.07
C ILE A 119 3.41 -27.11 -13.09
N VAL A 120 3.60 -25.78 -13.14
CA VAL A 120 2.50 -24.81 -13.21
C VAL A 120 1.67 -25.01 -14.49
N GLU A 121 2.32 -25.26 -15.63
CA GLU A 121 1.63 -25.48 -16.90
C GLU A 121 0.80 -26.78 -16.89
N GLY A 122 1.25 -27.81 -16.17
CA GLY A 122 0.51 -29.07 -15.97
C GLY A 122 -0.70 -28.96 -15.02
N SER A 123 -0.81 -27.87 -14.25
CA SER A 123 -1.85 -27.70 -13.24
C SER A 123 -3.26 -27.46 -13.82
N SER A 124 -4.26 -27.55 -12.95
CA SER A 124 -5.67 -27.22 -13.22
C SER A 124 -6.03 -25.74 -13.00
N LEU A 125 -5.04 -24.86 -12.84
CA LEU A 125 -5.26 -23.40 -12.88
C LEU A 125 -5.88 -22.98 -14.22
N SER A 126 -6.61 -21.86 -14.22
CA SER A 126 -7.08 -21.26 -15.47
C SER A 126 -5.89 -20.80 -16.34
N SER A 127 -6.11 -20.51 -17.62
CA SER A 127 -5.07 -19.93 -18.49
C SER A 127 -4.49 -18.64 -17.90
N ALA A 128 -5.34 -17.78 -17.33
CA ALA A 128 -4.92 -16.57 -16.64
C ALA A 128 -4.12 -16.88 -15.36
N GLY A 129 -4.52 -17.90 -14.61
CA GLY A 129 -3.82 -18.39 -13.42
C GLY A 129 -2.44 -18.94 -13.72
N LYS A 130 -2.30 -19.78 -14.76
CA LYS A 130 -1.01 -20.30 -15.22
C LYS A 130 -0.08 -19.17 -15.65
N ALA A 131 -0.59 -18.25 -16.46
CA ALA A 131 0.18 -17.07 -16.89
C ALA A 131 0.65 -16.23 -15.69
N ARG A 132 -0.23 -16.05 -14.69
CA ARG A 132 0.07 -15.31 -13.47
C ARG A 132 1.09 -16.01 -12.57
N ALA A 133 0.88 -17.28 -12.23
CA ALA A 133 1.83 -18.07 -11.47
C ALA A 133 3.21 -18.11 -12.16
N GLY A 134 3.22 -18.30 -13.48
CA GLY A 134 4.46 -18.25 -14.26
C GLY A 134 5.16 -16.89 -14.20
N ARG A 135 4.41 -15.77 -14.21
CA ARG A 135 5.00 -14.44 -14.01
C ARG A 135 5.61 -14.28 -12.62
N LEU A 136 4.93 -14.75 -11.57
CA LEU A 136 5.45 -14.71 -10.19
C LEU A 136 6.81 -15.43 -10.10
N PHE A 137 6.91 -16.66 -10.62
CA PHE A 137 8.17 -17.41 -10.60
C PHE A 137 9.27 -16.78 -11.45
N ARG A 138 8.95 -16.18 -12.61
CA ARG A 138 9.93 -15.43 -13.41
C ARG A 138 10.45 -14.20 -12.66
N ARG A 139 9.55 -13.39 -12.09
CA ARG A 139 9.92 -12.21 -11.30
C ARG A 139 10.83 -12.58 -10.13
N LEU A 140 10.54 -13.68 -9.47
CA LEU A 140 11.40 -14.16 -8.41
C LEU A 140 12.77 -14.62 -8.93
N ALA A 141 12.81 -15.40 -10.02
CA ALA A 141 14.06 -15.82 -10.63
C ALA A 141 14.91 -14.64 -11.12
N GLU A 142 14.30 -13.56 -11.60
CA GLU A 142 14.97 -12.31 -11.94
C GLU A 142 15.60 -11.63 -10.70
N VAL A 143 14.89 -11.62 -9.57
CA VAL A 143 15.41 -11.10 -8.29
C VAL A 143 16.60 -11.93 -7.82
N GLU A 144 16.47 -13.26 -7.82
CA GLU A 144 17.53 -14.18 -7.40
C GLU A 144 18.74 -14.09 -8.33
N ALA A 145 18.53 -14.01 -9.65
CA ALA A 145 19.57 -13.78 -10.65
C ALA A 145 20.37 -12.51 -10.37
N ALA A 146 19.67 -11.42 -10.03
CA ALA A 146 20.30 -10.15 -9.70
C ALA A 146 21.12 -10.23 -8.40
N ILE A 147 20.60 -10.88 -7.36
CA ILE A 147 21.30 -11.08 -6.08
C ILE A 147 22.58 -11.91 -6.30
N HIS A 148 22.49 -12.97 -7.10
CA HIS A 148 23.58 -13.89 -7.38
C HIS A 148 24.48 -13.48 -8.56
N ARG A 149 24.16 -12.39 -9.27
CA ARG A 149 24.86 -11.87 -10.46
C ARG A 149 25.08 -12.93 -11.54
N MET A 150 24.04 -13.66 -11.89
CA MET A 150 24.05 -14.71 -12.90
C MET A 150 22.88 -14.57 -13.87
N PRO A 151 22.92 -15.22 -15.05
CA PRO A 151 21.76 -15.29 -15.95
C PRO A 151 20.56 -15.95 -15.29
N VAL A 152 19.34 -15.51 -15.63
CA VAL A 152 18.08 -16.06 -15.06
C VAL A 152 17.93 -17.56 -15.35
N GLU A 153 18.47 -18.03 -16.47
CA GLU A 153 18.44 -19.41 -16.91
C GLU A 153 19.28 -20.35 -16.02
N GLU A 154 20.29 -19.80 -15.35
CA GLU A 154 21.22 -20.53 -14.48
C GLU A 154 20.83 -20.46 -13.00
N VAL A 155 19.78 -19.71 -12.65
CA VAL A 155 19.31 -19.57 -11.28
C VAL A 155 18.70 -20.85 -10.74
N HIS A 156 19.21 -21.27 -9.59
CA HIS A 156 18.55 -22.22 -8.70
C HIS A 156 17.86 -21.44 -7.57
N LEU A 157 16.55 -21.56 -7.46
CA LEU A 157 15.79 -20.88 -6.40
C LEU A 157 16.08 -21.59 -5.07
N HIS A 158 16.87 -20.94 -4.21
CA HIS A 158 17.28 -21.49 -2.92
C HIS A 158 16.15 -21.43 -1.88
N GLU A 159 15.36 -20.35 -1.88
CA GLU A 159 14.32 -20.11 -0.87
C GLU A 159 12.90 -20.47 -1.36
N VAL A 160 12.66 -20.51 -2.67
CA VAL A 160 11.31 -20.73 -3.26
C VAL A 160 11.29 -21.88 -4.29
N GLY A 161 12.39 -22.61 -4.45
CA GLY A 161 12.43 -23.85 -5.24
C GLY A 161 11.85 -25.07 -4.51
N ALA A 162 11.58 -24.92 -3.22
CA ALA A 162 10.98 -25.92 -2.37
C ALA A 162 9.52 -26.20 -2.75
N VAL A 163 9.04 -27.41 -2.40
CA VAL A 163 7.67 -27.83 -2.66
C VAL A 163 6.66 -26.86 -2.05
N ASP A 164 6.91 -26.44 -0.80
CA ASP A 164 6.00 -25.59 -0.03
C ASP A 164 5.75 -24.26 -0.73
N SER A 165 6.79 -23.62 -1.24
CA SER A 165 6.65 -22.33 -1.93
C SER A 165 5.93 -22.45 -3.27
N ILE A 166 6.10 -23.58 -3.99
CA ILE A 166 5.32 -23.85 -5.21
C ILE A 166 3.85 -23.96 -4.87
N VAL A 167 3.53 -24.75 -3.85
CA VAL A 167 2.15 -24.96 -3.38
C VAL A 167 1.54 -23.67 -2.87
N ASP A 168 2.27 -22.86 -2.12
CA ASP A 168 1.82 -21.56 -1.60
C ASP A 168 1.43 -20.60 -2.73
N VAL A 169 2.32 -20.43 -3.72
CA VAL A 169 2.07 -19.52 -4.86
C VAL A 169 0.87 -20.01 -5.67
N VAL A 170 0.81 -21.31 -5.98
CA VAL A 170 -0.30 -21.89 -6.75
C VAL A 170 -1.62 -21.79 -5.98
N CYS A 171 -1.62 -22.06 -4.67
CA CYS A 171 -2.80 -21.94 -3.82
C CYS A 171 -3.26 -20.49 -3.70
N ALA A 172 -2.34 -19.55 -3.50
CA ALA A 172 -2.68 -18.13 -3.46
C ALA A 172 -3.29 -17.66 -4.79
N VAL A 173 -2.69 -18.06 -5.92
CA VAL A 173 -3.24 -17.75 -7.25
C VAL A 173 -4.64 -18.34 -7.40
N ARG A 174 -4.82 -19.62 -7.05
CA ARG A 174 -6.13 -20.29 -7.15
C ARG A 174 -7.19 -19.64 -6.26
N ALA A 175 -6.81 -19.27 -5.04
CA ALA A 175 -7.67 -18.61 -4.07
C ALA A 175 -8.10 -17.22 -4.57
N LEU A 176 -7.17 -16.45 -5.14
CA LEU A 176 -7.44 -15.12 -5.70
C LEU A 176 -8.27 -15.20 -6.99
N GLU A 177 -8.08 -16.22 -7.84
CA GLU A 177 -8.99 -16.49 -8.96
C GLU A 177 -10.41 -16.79 -8.50
N TRP A 178 -10.56 -17.59 -7.44
CA TRP A 178 -11.86 -17.94 -6.90
C TRP A 178 -12.55 -16.71 -6.29
N LEU A 179 -11.78 -15.92 -5.53
CA LEU A 179 -12.27 -14.71 -4.90
C LEU A 179 -12.60 -13.62 -5.93
N ALA A 180 -11.86 -13.57 -7.04
CA ALA A 180 -11.99 -12.61 -8.12
C ALA A 180 -12.24 -11.17 -7.63
N PRO A 181 -11.33 -10.59 -6.82
CA PRO A 181 -11.47 -9.19 -6.41
C PRO A 181 -11.30 -8.27 -7.63
N ASP A 182 -12.14 -7.24 -7.72
CA ASP A 182 -11.97 -6.17 -8.72
C ASP A 182 -10.82 -5.23 -8.33
N ARG A 183 -10.50 -5.17 -7.04
CA ARG A 183 -9.41 -4.38 -6.49
C ARG A 183 -8.78 -5.04 -5.27
N VAL A 184 -7.46 -5.05 -5.19
CA VAL A 184 -6.67 -5.49 -4.05
C VAL A 184 -5.91 -4.30 -3.47
N VAL A 185 -6.14 -4.00 -2.19
CA VAL A 185 -5.43 -2.95 -1.45
C VAL A 185 -4.64 -3.60 -0.33
N VAL A 186 -3.38 -3.21 -0.16
CA VAL A 186 -2.49 -3.80 0.85
C VAL A 186 -2.02 -2.72 1.82
N SER A 187 -2.03 -2.99 3.12
CA SER A 187 -1.43 -2.07 4.11
C SER A 187 0.08 -1.89 3.87
N PRO A 188 0.73 -0.88 4.47
CA PRO A 188 2.18 -0.94 4.63
C PRO A 188 2.61 -2.27 5.24
N LEU A 189 3.73 -2.83 4.76
CA LEU A 189 4.17 -4.16 5.15
C LEU A 189 5.12 -4.12 6.34
N ASN A 190 4.79 -4.89 7.39
CA ASN A 190 5.72 -5.12 8.48
C ASN A 190 6.75 -6.18 8.08
N VAL A 191 8.00 -5.78 7.84
CA VAL A 191 9.05 -6.72 7.43
C VAL A 191 9.62 -7.52 8.62
N GLY A 192 9.38 -7.07 9.84
CA GLY A 192 10.03 -7.62 11.04
C GLY A 192 11.32 -6.87 11.37
N SER A 193 12.20 -7.50 12.15
CA SER A 193 13.49 -6.90 12.57
C SER A 193 14.53 -7.99 12.89
N GLY A 194 15.76 -7.59 13.22
CA GLY A 194 16.82 -8.52 13.60
C GLY A 194 17.49 -9.18 12.41
N THR A 195 17.89 -10.45 12.57
CA THR A 195 18.58 -11.25 11.56
C THR A 195 17.84 -12.56 11.29
N VAL A 196 18.09 -13.16 10.13
CA VAL A 196 17.57 -14.47 9.73
C VAL A 196 18.71 -15.31 9.16
N LYS A 197 18.74 -16.60 9.50
CA LYS A 197 19.65 -17.57 8.89
C LYS A 197 19.04 -18.08 7.59
N CYS A 198 19.70 -17.85 6.47
CA CYS A 198 19.30 -18.28 5.13
C CYS A 198 20.47 -18.98 4.43
N ALA A 199 20.29 -19.38 3.16
CA ALA A 199 21.34 -20.03 2.37
C ALA A 199 22.60 -19.15 2.21
N HIS A 200 22.45 -17.83 2.39
CA HIS A 200 23.55 -16.85 2.33
C HIS A 200 24.16 -16.54 3.71
N GLY A 201 23.83 -17.35 4.73
CA GLY A 201 24.28 -17.16 6.10
C GLY A 201 23.30 -16.29 6.91
N GLU A 202 23.83 -15.61 7.93
CA GLU A 202 23.04 -14.70 8.76
C GLU A 202 22.89 -13.35 8.06
N MET A 203 21.64 -12.98 7.75
CA MET A 203 21.30 -11.78 6.99
C MET A 203 20.38 -10.86 7.80
N PRO A 204 20.49 -9.53 7.66
CA PRO A 204 19.54 -8.61 8.28
C PRO A 204 18.14 -8.81 7.71
N VAL A 205 17.12 -8.56 8.53
CA VAL A 205 15.72 -8.53 8.08
C VAL A 205 15.39 -7.13 7.55
N PRO A 206 14.76 -7.00 6.36
CA PRO A 206 14.31 -8.07 5.46
C PRO A 206 15.47 -8.75 4.72
N ALA A 207 15.35 -10.07 4.50
CA ALA A 207 16.32 -10.83 3.70
C ALA A 207 16.44 -10.27 2.26
N PRO A 208 17.54 -10.52 1.53
CA PRO A 208 17.80 -9.90 0.23
C PRO A 208 16.68 -10.06 -0.81
N ALA A 209 16.10 -11.26 -0.93
CA ALA A 209 15.01 -11.52 -1.86
C ALA A 209 13.75 -10.73 -1.48
N THR A 210 13.35 -10.76 -0.20
CA THR A 210 12.25 -9.95 0.34
C THR A 210 12.47 -8.46 0.08
N ALA A 211 13.67 -7.94 0.37
CA ALA A 211 14.01 -6.53 0.18
C ALA A 211 13.89 -6.10 -1.30
N ALA A 212 14.39 -6.91 -2.23
CA ALA A 212 14.32 -6.64 -3.65
C ALA A 212 12.88 -6.73 -4.20
N LEU A 213 12.09 -7.72 -3.76
CA LEU A 213 10.70 -7.88 -4.17
C LEU A 213 9.79 -6.75 -3.70
N LEU A 214 10.11 -6.13 -2.57
CA LEU A 214 9.37 -5.00 -2.00
C LEU A 214 9.91 -3.63 -2.44
N ALA A 215 10.84 -3.57 -3.38
CA ALA A 215 11.33 -2.29 -3.90
C ALA A 215 10.17 -1.43 -4.44
N GLY A 216 9.96 -0.27 -3.82
CA GLY A 216 8.87 0.66 -4.15
C GLY A 216 7.57 0.47 -3.36
N ALA A 217 7.44 -0.61 -2.56
CA ALA A 217 6.31 -0.80 -1.64
C ALA A 217 6.58 -0.10 -0.29
N PRO A 218 5.56 0.46 0.38
CA PRO A 218 5.72 1.03 1.71
C PRO A 218 5.93 -0.07 2.74
N THR A 219 7.09 -0.07 3.38
CA THR A 219 7.47 -1.03 4.42
C THR A 219 7.78 -0.32 5.73
N TYR A 220 7.59 -1.02 6.85
CA TYR A 220 8.08 -0.59 8.15
C TYR A 220 8.59 -1.81 8.94
N ALA A 221 9.42 -1.55 9.95
CA ALA A 221 9.96 -2.57 10.83
C ALA A 221 9.43 -2.33 12.25
N ALA A 222 8.62 -3.25 12.77
CA ALA A 222 8.16 -3.19 14.15
C ALA A 222 7.89 -4.57 14.74
N GLY A 223 8.51 -4.85 15.88
CA GLY A 223 8.21 -6.04 16.66
C GLY A 223 9.38 -6.98 16.88
N PRO A 224 9.13 -8.30 16.93
CA PRO A 224 10.17 -9.26 17.30
C PRO A 224 11.32 -9.28 16.29
N ALA A 225 12.47 -9.73 16.75
CA ALA A 225 13.68 -9.93 15.96
C ALA A 225 13.57 -11.20 15.10
N VAL A 226 12.58 -11.22 14.21
CA VAL A 226 12.32 -12.28 13.24
C VAL A 226 11.85 -11.67 11.93
N GLU A 227 12.04 -12.39 10.81
CA GLU A 227 11.41 -12.06 9.54
C GLU A 227 9.90 -12.33 9.62
N LEU A 228 9.09 -11.28 9.37
CA LEU A 228 7.63 -11.34 9.38
C LEU A 228 7.03 -11.38 7.97
N THR A 229 7.69 -10.75 7.01
CA THR A 229 7.32 -10.84 5.60
C THR A 229 8.33 -11.72 4.89
N THR A 230 7.89 -12.88 4.37
CA THR A 230 8.77 -13.81 3.67
C THR A 230 8.85 -13.48 2.18
N PRO A 231 9.86 -14.00 1.43
CA PRO A 231 9.96 -13.77 0.00
C PRO A 231 8.70 -14.16 -0.77
N THR A 232 8.08 -15.29 -0.44
CA THR A 232 6.82 -15.74 -1.06
C THR A 232 5.66 -14.78 -0.78
N GLY A 233 5.52 -14.32 0.46
CA GLY A 233 4.49 -13.35 0.83
C GLY A 233 4.69 -12.02 0.10
N ALA A 234 5.92 -11.50 0.10
CA ALA A 234 6.33 -10.29 -0.61
C ALA A 234 6.07 -10.40 -2.12
N LEU A 235 6.38 -11.55 -2.73
CA LEU A 235 6.16 -11.82 -4.14
C LEU A 235 4.67 -11.71 -4.51
N ILE A 236 3.80 -12.37 -3.73
CA ILE A 236 2.35 -12.39 -3.98
C ILE A 236 1.76 -10.99 -3.82
N VAL A 237 2.00 -10.32 -2.70
CA VAL A 237 1.40 -9.00 -2.43
C VAL A 237 1.89 -7.94 -3.41
N ALA A 238 3.17 -7.94 -3.77
CA ALA A 238 3.70 -6.95 -4.71
C ALA A 238 3.20 -7.14 -6.15
N ASP A 239 2.75 -8.34 -6.53
CA ASP A 239 2.16 -8.59 -7.86
C ASP A 239 0.65 -8.35 -7.91
N TYR A 240 -0.06 -8.63 -6.80
CA TYR A 240 -1.51 -8.49 -6.74
C TYR A 240 -2.00 -7.12 -6.26
N ALA A 241 -1.18 -6.34 -5.55
CA ALA A 241 -1.61 -5.04 -5.05
C ALA A 241 -1.87 -4.05 -6.19
N ASP A 242 -3.10 -3.54 -6.28
CA ASP A 242 -3.42 -2.38 -7.13
C ASP A 242 -3.01 -1.06 -6.44
N ALA A 243 -3.00 -1.06 -5.10
CA ALA A 243 -2.57 0.07 -4.29
C ALA A 243 -2.06 -0.39 -2.93
N PHE A 244 -1.13 0.40 -2.37
CA PHE A 244 -0.73 0.31 -0.97
C PHE A 244 -1.29 1.49 -0.17
N GLY A 245 -1.83 1.23 1.02
CA GLY A 245 -2.42 2.28 1.85
C GLY A 245 -3.35 1.78 2.95
N PRO A 246 -4.08 2.69 3.63
CA PRO A 246 -5.04 2.31 4.66
C PRO A 246 -6.24 1.57 4.06
N LEU A 247 -7.03 0.92 4.95
CA LEU A 247 -8.32 0.30 4.60
C LEU A 247 -9.22 1.32 3.89
N PRO A 248 -9.58 1.10 2.60
CA PRO A 248 -10.49 2.00 1.91
C PRO A 248 -11.91 1.89 2.49
N PRO A 249 -12.77 2.91 2.30
CA PRO A 249 -14.19 2.81 2.63
C PRO A 249 -14.84 1.62 1.91
N MET A 250 -15.26 0.61 2.68
CA MET A 250 -15.89 -0.60 2.16
C MET A 250 -16.88 -1.18 3.15
N ARG A 251 -17.91 -1.84 2.65
CA ARG A 251 -18.78 -2.71 3.46
C ARG A 251 -18.12 -4.08 3.51
N VAL A 252 -17.49 -4.39 4.65
CA VAL A 252 -16.83 -5.70 4.86
C VAL A 252 -17.90 -6.79 4.95
N ALA A 253 -17.80 -7.79 4.08
CA ALA A 253 -18.71 -8.93 4.03
C ALA A 253 -18.12 -10.17 4.73
N ARG A 254 -16.80 -10.38 4.59
CA ARG A 254 -16.09 -11.50 5.21
C ARG A 254 -14.73 -11.05 5.72
N ILE A 255 -14.29 -11.68 6.81
CA ILE A 255 -12.98 -11.46 7.43
C ILE A 255 -12.33 -12.83 7.56
N GLY A 256 -11.08 -12.95 7.11
CA GLY A 256 -10.29 -14.15 7.28
C GLY A 256 -8.95 -13.84 7.93
N TYR A 257 -8.46 -14.76 8.75
CA TYR A 257 -7.13 -14.71 9.35
C TYR A 257 -6.33 -15.95 8.95
N GLY A 258 -5.13 -15.74 8.40
CA GLY A 258 -4.18 -16.79 8.07
C GLY A 258 -3.01 -16.79 9.05
N ALA A 259 -2.77 -17.91 9.73
CA ALA A 259 -1.73 -18.02 10.75
C ALA A 259 -0.38 -18.39 10.15
N GLY A 260 0.68 -17.67 10.56
CA GLY A 260 2.06 -18.05 10.29
C GLY A 260 2.52 -19.21 11.16
N ASP A 261 3.64 -19.84 10.80
CA ASP A 261 4.19 -21.00 11.52
C ASP A 261 4.57 -20.67 12.96
N ARG A 262 5.26 -19.55 13.13
CA ARG A 262 5.77 -19.12 14.44
C ARG A 262 4.63 -18.64 15.32
N ASP A 263 4.62 -19.08 16.57
CA ASP A 263 3.84 -18.43 17.62
C ASP A 263 4.71 -17.34 18.28
N LEU A 264 4.18 -16.13 18.38
CA LEU A 264 4.92 -14.96 18.87
C LEU A 264 4.26 -14.51 20.18
N PRO A 265 4.96 -14.56 21.32
CA PRO A 265 4.39 -14.17 22.60
C PRO A 265 3.80 -12.75 22.57
N GLY A 266 2.52 -12.63 22.92
CA GLY A 266 1.81 -11.34 23.00
C GLY A 266 1.53 -10.67 21.67
N ARG A 267 1.75 -11.33 20.53
CA ARG A 267 1.50 -10.78 19.19
C ARG A 267 0.92 -11.84 18.25
N PRO A 268 -0.26 -11.61 17.66
CA PRO A 268 -0.82 -12.57 16.72
C PRO A 268 0.00 -12.58 15.43
N ASN A 269 0.67 -13.70 15.13
CA ASN A 269 1.35 -13.93 13.86
C ASN A 269 0.34 -14.35 12.78
N VAL A 270 -0.44 -13.38 12.30
CA VAL A 270 -1.54 -13.61 11.36
C VAL A 270 -1.57 -12.54 10.26
N LEU A 271 -2.00 -12.93 9.07
CA LEU A 271 -2.43 -12.03 8.01
C LEU A 271 -3.95 -11.89 8.11
N ARG A 272 -4.47 -10.65 8.05
CA ARG A 272 -5.91 -10.42 7.99
C ARG A 272 -6.35 -10.03 6.59
N ALA A 273 -7.32 -10.75 6.05
CA ALA A 273 -7.99 -10.45 4.78
C ALA A 273 -9.40 -9.92 5.07
N LEU A 274 -9.71 -8.72 4.59
CA LEU A 274 -11.06 -8.15 4.60
C LEU A 274 -11.61 -8.19 3.18
N VAL A 275 -12.69 -8.92 2.99
CA VAL A 275 -13.38 -9.05 1.70
C VAL A 275 -14.72 -8.33 1.79
N GLY A 276 -15.01 -7.47 0.83
CA GLY A 276 -16.26 -6.74 0.83
C GLY A 276 -16.49 -6.00 -0.47
N GLU A 277 -17.42 -5.06 -0.42
CA GLU A 277 -17.78 -4.21 -1.54
C GLU A 277 -17.36 -2.77 -1.26
N SER A 278 -16.84 -2.09 -2.28
CA SER A 278 -16.60 -0.65 -2.24
C SER A 278 -17.86 0.04 -1.73
N ALA A 279 -17.76 0.81 -0.65
CA ALA A 279 -18.91 1.56 -0.17
C ALA A 279 -19.36 2.50 -1.30
N PRO A 280 -20.66 2.57 -1.64
CA PRO A 280 -21.13 3.65 -2.49
C PRO A 280 -20.73 4.94 -1.79
N VAL A 281 -20.20 5.89 -2.56
CA VAL A 281 -20.08 7.28 -2.13
C VAL A 281 -21.52 7.81 -2.09
N GLU A 282 -22.32 7.35 -1.13
CA GLU A 282 -23.48 8.11 -0.70
C GLU A 282 -22.91 9.43 -0.20
N ALA A 283 -23.44 10.52 -0.72
CA ALA A 283 -23.16 11.87 -0.26
C ALA A 283 -23.56 11.96 1.22
N SER A 284 -22.72 11.43 2.11
CA SER A 284 -22.86 11.56 3.53
C SER A 284 -22.56 13.02 3.85
N THR A 285 -23.62 13.75 4.16
CA THR A 285 -23.63 15.16 4.58
C THR A 285 -22.97 15.42 5.94
N GLU A 286 -22.15 14.50 6.44
CA GLU A 286 -21.40 14.65 7.69
C GLU A 286 -19.99 14.09 7.48
N PRO A 287 -18.92 14.88 7.65
CA PRO A 287 -17.57 14.41 7.45
C PRO A 287 -17.16 13.47 8.59
N ALA A 288 -16.94 12.20 8.27
CA ALA A 288 -16.13 11.34 9.11
C ALA A 288 -14.73 11.95 9.21
N ALA A 289 -14.32 12.28 10.43
CA ALA A 289 -13.00 12.82 10.72
C ALA A 289 -11.91 11.82 10.33
N GLY A 290 -11.17 12.15 9.28
CA GLY A 290 -9.92 11.49 8.91
C GLY A 290 -10.02 10.56 7.71
N ILE A 291 -9.05 10.72 6.80
CA ILE A 291 -8.76 9.93 5.59
C ILE A 291 -9.52 10.44 4.35
N LEU A 292 -8.83 11.29 3.60
CA LEU A 292 -9.28 11.82 2.32
C LEU A 292 -9.21 10.72 1.27
N ALA A 293 -10.37 10.40 0.71
CA ALA A 293 -10.55 9.47 -0.39
C ALA A 293 -9.73 9.86 -1.65
N ALA A 294 -9.49 8.87 -2.51
CA ALA A 294 -8.81 9.05 -3.80
C ALA A 294 -9.62 9.98 -4.75
N PRO A 295 -8.94 10.88 -5.50
CA PRO A 295 -9.57 11.91 -6.32
C PRO A 295 -9.99 11.39 -7.70
N ASP A 296 -10.90 10.41 -7.75
CA ASP A 296 -11.30 9.76 -9.02
C ASP A 296 -12.79 10.01 -9.37
N ALA A 297 -13.49 10.88 -8.64
CA ALA A 297 -14.81 11.37 -9.02
C ALA A 297 -14.68 12.62 -9.89
N GLU A 298 -15.42 12.70 -11.00
CA GLU A 298 -15.39 13.84 -11.94
C GLU A 298 -15.47 15.19 -11.20
N GLY A 299 -14.41 15.98 -11.29
CA GLY A 299 -14.32 17.31 -10.69
C GLY A 299 -13.79 17.37 -9.25
N LEU A 300 -13.58 16.25 -8.56
CA LEU A 300 -13.01 16.23 -7.21
C LEU A 300 -11.49 16.12 -7.25
N GLU A 301 -10.79 17.10 -6.68
CA GLU A 301 -9.33 17.09 -6.54
C GLU A 301 -8.89 17.22 -5.08
N ARG A 302 -7.79 16.57 -4.71
CA ARG A 302 -7.17 16.74 -3.38
C ARG A 302 -6.34 18.01 -3.35
N VAL A 303 -6.51 18.80 -2.29
CA VAL A 303 -5.71 19.99 -2.01
C VAL A 303 -5.21 19.99 -0.57
N VAL A 304 -4.11 20.69 -0.32
CA VAL A 304 -3.62 21.06 1.01
C VAL A 304 -3.95 22.51 1.29
N VAL A 305 -4.36 22.80 2.52
CA VAL A 305 -4.48 24.15 3.09
C VAL A 305 -3.36 24.30 4.11
N LEU A 306 -2.42 25.21 3.85
CA LEU A 306 -1.35 25.58 4.76
C LEU A 306 -1.73 26.89 5.45
N GLU A 307 -1.64 26.92 6.78
CA GLU A 307 -2.02 28.08 7.57
C GLU A 307 -0.98 28.45 8.62
N CYS A 308 -0.67 29.74 8.73
CA CYS A 308 0.11 30.29 9.83
C CYS A 308 -0.42 31.65 10.29
N GLN A 309 -0.22 31.95 11.58
CA GLN A 309 -0.64 33.21 12.19
C GLN A 309 0.61 34.04 12.49
N ILE A 310 0.62 35.30 12.09
CA ILE A 310 1.79 36.17 12.17
C ILE A 310 1.40 37.53 12.76
N ASP A 311 2.02 37.94 13.87
CA ASP A 311 1.80 39.22 14.55
C ASP A 311 3.05 40.12 14.66
N ASP A 312 4.18 39.69 14.10
CA ASP A 312 5.49 40.35 14.25
C ASP A 312 6.25 40.58 12.93
N MET A 313 5.64 40.30 11.78
CA MET A 313 6.21 40.57 10.46
C MET A 313 5.93 41.99 9.97
N ASN A 314 6.92 42.61 9.30
CA ASN A 314 6.73 43.87 8.60
C ASN A 314 5.63 43.74 7.53
N PRO A 315 4.58 44.59 7.55
CA PRO A 315 3.47 44.52 6.60
C PRO A 315 3.87 44.56 5.11
N GLN A 316 4.99 45.20 4.75
CA GLN A 316 5.45 45.27 3.37
C GLN A 316 5.87 43.91 2.80
N LEU A 317 6.26 42.96 3.66
CA LEU A 317 6.72 41.63 3.24
C LEU A 317 5.57 40.72 2.80
N TYR A 318 4.32 40.98 3.20
CA TYR A 318 3.18 40.17 2.78
C TYR A 318 2.96 40.21 1.26
N GLY A 319 3.22 41.34 0.59
CA GLY A 319 3.13 41.40 -0.87
C GLY A 319 4.12 40.45 -1.54
N VAL A 320 5.39 40.52 -1.12
CA VAL A 320 6.47 39.65 -1.63
C VAL A 320 6.17 38.18 -1.35
N LEU A 321 5.70 37.87 -0.13
CA LEU A 321 5.33 36.51 0.26
C LEU A 321 4.21 35.95 -0.64
N MET A 322 3.17 36.74 -0.91
CA MET A 322 2.06 36.35 -1.79
C MET A 322 2.54 36.04 -3.21
N ASP A 323 3.39 36.91 -3.76
CA ASP A 323 3.94 36.74 -5.11
C ASP A 323 4.78 35.45 -5.18
N ARG A 324 5.68 35.22 -4.23
CA ARG A 324 6.52 34.02 -4.18
C ARG A 324 5.74 32.72 -4.07
N LEU A 325 4.70 32.70 -3.23
CA LEU A 325 3.84 31.53 -3.08
C LEU A 325 3.04 31.25 -4.36
N THR A 326 2.57 32.31 -5.02
CA THR A 326 1.83 32.20 -6.29
C THR A 326 2.74 31.71 -7.41
N GLU A 327 3.95 32.27 -7.54
CA GLU A 327 4.99 31.84 -8.50
C GLU A 327 5.39 30.37 -8.31
N ALA A 328 5.47 29.90 -7.05
CA ALA A 328 5.77 28.51 -6.71
C ALA A 328 4.61 27.53 -6.95
N GLY A 329 3.47 28.01 -7.48
CA GLY A 329 2.35 27.17 -7.88
C GLY A 329 1.32 26.94 -6.78
N ALA A 330 1.18 27.86 -5.82
CA ALA A 330 -0.03 27.91 -5.00
C ALA A 330 -1.28 28.07 -5.88
N LEU A 331 -2.33 27.33 -5.55
CA LEU A 331 -3.63 27.42 -6.23
C LEU A 331 -4.40 28.67 -5.82
N ASP A 332 -4.20 29.11 -4.58
CA ASP A 332 -4.74 30.36 -4.03
C ASP A 332 -3.91 30.79 -2.81
N VAL A 333 -3.81 32.09 -2.58
CA VAL A 333 -3.14 32.69 -1.41
C VAL A 333 -3.98 33.87 -0.95
N PHE A 334 -4.31 33.91 0.33
CA PHE A 334 -5.03 35.05 0.89
C PHE A 334 -4.67 35.30 2.36
N TYR A 335 -5.02 36.51 2.81
CA TYR A 335 -4.74 37.01 4.14
C TYR A 335 -6.04 37.40 4.84
N ALA A 336 -6.18 37.01 6.11
CA ALA A 336 -7.28 37.43 6.97
C ALA A 336 -6.75 38.14 8.22
N PRO A 337 -7.27 39.33 8.59
CA PRO A 337 -6.89 39.99 9.83
C PRO A 337 -7.46 39.21 11.02
N ILE A 338 -6.63 38.99 12.04
CA ILE A 338 -6.98 38.26 13.26
C ILE A 338 -6.48 39.00 14.50
N GLN A 339 -7.07 38.67 15.65
CA GLN A 339 -6.61 39.14 16.96
C GLN A 339 -5.83 38.02 17.66
N MET A 340 -4.59 38.29 18.05
CA MET A 340 -3.70 37.32 18.72
C MET A 340 -3.48 37.67 20.19
N LYS A 341 -2.85 36.73 20.92
CA LYS A 341 -2.53 36.86 22.36
C LYS A 341 -1.77 38.17 22.65
N LYS A 342 -1.83 38.62 23.90
CA LYS A 342 -1.25 39.92 24.33
C LYS A 342 -1.81 41.12 23.54
N ASN A 343 -3.05 40.98 23.06
CA ASN A 343 -3.78 42.00 22.30
C ASN A 343 -3.06 42.50 21.04
N ARG A 344 -2.33 41.61 20.36
CA ARG A 344 -1.60 41.94 19.13
C ARG A 344 -2.48 41.71 17.89
N PRO A 345 -2.62 42.70 17.00
CA PRO A 345 -3.21 42.45 15.68
C PRO A 345 -2.27 41.54 14.89
N GLY A 346 -2.82 40.54 14.23
CA GLY A 346 -2.06 39.59 13.42
C GLY A 346 -2.75 39.32 12.08
N THR A 347 -2.07 38.56 11.24
CA THR A 347 -2.57 38.11 9.95
C THR A 347 -2.54 36.58 9.90
N LEU A 348 -3.66 35.98 9.56
CA LEU A 348 -3.73 34.58 9.14
C LEU A 348 -3.34 34.51 7.67
N VAL A 349 -2.25 33.82 7.39
CA VAL A 349 -1.83 33.47 6.03
C VAL A 349 -2.41 32.11 5.70
N THR A 350 -3.17 32.03 4.60
CA THR A 350 -3.73 30.77 4.09
C THR A 350 -3.26 30.55 2.66
N VAL A 351 -2.71 29.36 2.41
CA VAL A 351 -2.21 28.92 1.11
C VAL A 351 -2.91 27.62 0.73
N ILE A 352 -3.57 27.60 -0.42
CA ILE A 352 -4.19 26.38 -0.97
C ILE A 352 -3.29 25.87 -2.08
N ALA A 353 -2.94 24.58 -2.07
CA ALA A 353 -2.05 24.00 -3.07
C ALA A 353 -2.33 22.52 -3.34
N SER A 354 -1.68 21.97 -4.38
CA SER A 354 -1.65 20.52 -4.57
C SER A 354 -0.77 19.85 -3.49
N PRO A 355 -1.08 18.61 -3.04
CA PRO A 355 -0.28 17.92 -2.02
C PRO A 355 1.21 17.80 -2.36
N ALA A 356 1.54 17.67 -3.65
CA ALA A 356 2.93 17.57 -4.13
C ALA A 356 3.76 18.83 -3.87
N ARG A 357 3.12 20.01 -3.83
CA ARG A 357 3.78 21.31 -3.61
C ARG A 357 3.88 21.70 -2.14
N ARG A 358 3.31 20.90 -1.24
CA ARG A 358 3.25 21.18 0.21
C ARG A 358 4.62 21.53 0.79
N SER A 359 5.63 20.70 0.54
CA SER A 359 6.96 20.87 1.16
C SER A 359 7.66 22.13 0.68
N GLU A 360 7.54 22.44 -0.60
CA GLU A 360 8.13 23.62 -1.24
C GLU A 360 7.50 24.91 -0.68
N LEU A 361 6.16 24.98 -0.67
CA LEU A 361 5.42 26.15 -0.18
C LEU A 361 5.60 26.37 1.33
N ALA A 362 5.66 25.30 2.11
CA ALA A 362 6.01 25.40 3.53
C ALA A 362 7.42 25.98 3.71
N GLY A 363 8.38 25.58 2.87
CA GLY A 363 9.72 26.15 2.85
C GLY A 363 9.73 27.65 2.60
N ILE A 364 8.93 28.13 1.65
CA ILE A 364 8.77 29.57 1.37
C ILE A 364 8.17 30.29 2.58
N LEU A 365 7.13 29.73 3.21
CA LEU A 365 6.53 30.33 4.41
C LEU A 365 7.55 30.48 5.54
N PHE A 366 8.44 29.51 5.75
CA PHE A 366 9.49 29.61 6.77
C PHE A 366 10.62 30.57 6.40
N ALA A 367 10.94 30.71 5.11
CA ALA A 367 12.05 31.55 4.65
C ALA A 367 11.65 33.04 4.53
N GLU A 368 10.44 33.30 4.05
CA GLU A 368 9.98 34.65 3.67
C GLU A 368 9.04 35.28 4.72
N SER A 369 8.77 34.58 5.83
CA SER A 369 7.96 35.10 6.93
C SER A 369 8.60 34.87 8.29
N THR A 370 8.04 35.49 9.33
CA THR A 370 8.49 35.30 10.73
C THR A 370 7.86 34.08 11.39
N THR A 371 7.06 33.29 10.67
CA THR A 371 6.39 32.14 11.27
C THR A 371 7.38 31.03 11.67
N ILE A 372 7.12 30.41 12.82
CA ILE A 372 7.87 29.27 13.33
C ILE A 372 7.12 27.94 13.16
N GLY A 373 5.91 27.97 12.61
CA GLY A 373 5.08 26.78 12.45
C GLY A 373 3.93 26.99 11.47
N VAL A 374 3.70 25.98 10.64
CA VAL A 374 2.61 25.95 9.66
C VAL A 374 1.70 24.76 9.97
N ARG A 375 0.39 25.02 10.09
CA ARG A 375 -0.62 23.97 10.18
C ARG A 375 -0.99 23.52 8.77
N VAL A 376 -1.18 22.23 8.57
CA VAL A 376 -1.57 21.68 7.27
C VAL A 376 -2.83 20.84 7.45
N THR A 377 -3.84 21.15 6.66
CA THR A 377 -5.05 20.34 6.54
C THR A 377 -5.16 19.90 5.09
N GLU A 378 -5.26 18.60 4.87
CA GLU A 378 -5.61 18.08 3.55
C GLU A 378 -7.15 18.07 3.43
N THR A 379 -7.67 18.44 2.26
CA THR A 379 -9.12 18.48 1.99
C THR A 379 -9.41 18.16 0.52
N LEU A 380 -10.69 17.95 0.21
CA LEU A 380 -11.19 17.80 -1.16
C LEU A 380 -11.73 19.12 -1.67
N ARG A 381 -11.48 19.41 -2.94
CA ARG A 381 -12.04 20.55 -3.67
C ARG A 381 -12.81 20.03 -4.88
N GLU A 382 -14.09 20.37 -4.97
CA GLU A 382 -14.90 20.12 -6.17
C GLU A 382 -14.73 21.29 -7.14
N ARG A 383 -14.45 20.99 -8.41
CA ARG A 383 -14.13 21.95 -9.46
C ARG A 383 -14.91 21.65 -10.72
N LEU A 384 -15.46 22.70 -11.33
CA LEU A 384 -16.03 22.64 -12.66
C LEU A 384 -14.94 22.52 -13.73
N GLU A 385 -15.27 21.86 -14.84
CA GLU A 385 -14.45 21.92 -16.04
C GLU A 385 -14.43 23.37 -16.51
N ARG A 386 -13.25 23.89 -16.84
CA ARG A 386 -13.11 25.27 -17.29
C ARG A 386 -12.38 25.31 -18.62
N GLU A 387 -12.92 26.09 -19.53
CA GLU A 387 -12.29 26.43 -20.81
C GLU A 387 -12.29 27.94 -21.00
N SER A 388 -11.32 28.43 -21.77
CA SER A 388 -11.27 29.83 -22.19
C SER A 388 -11.72 29.90 -23.65
N VAL A 389 -12.87 30.52 -23.88
CA VAL A 389 -13.45 30.68 -25.22
C VAL A 389 -13.31 32.12 -25.65
N THR A 390 -12.80 32.33 -26.85
CA THR A 390 -12.67 33.68 -27.41
C THR A 390 -13.98 34.09 -28.11
N ILE A 391 -14.44 35.32 -27.88
CA ILE A 391 -15.59 35.94 -28.56
C ILE A 391 -15.21 37.28 -29.18
N ASP A 392 -15.80 37.55 -30.34
CA ASP A 392 -15.76 38.86 -30.97
C ASP A 392 -16.85 39.76 -30.40
N THR A 393 -16.48 40.96 -30.00
CA THR A 393 -17.41 42.00 -29.56
C THR A 393 -17.24 43.25 -30.42
N ARG A 394 -18.22 44.16 -30.34
CA ARG A 394 -18.11 45.48 -31.00
C ARG A 394 -16.93 46.34 -30.50
N LEU A 395 -16.33 45.97 -29.37
CA LEU A 395 -15.19 46.66 -28.76
C LEU A 395 -13.89 45.87 -28.96
N GLY A 396 -13.90 44.77 -29.70
CA GLY A 396 -12.76 43.89 -29.90
C GLY A 396 -12.93 42.52 -29.25
N VAL A 397 -11.86 41.73 -29.31
CA VAL A 397 -11.84 40.33 -28.90
C VAL A 397 -11.72 40.23 -27.38
N VAL A 398 -12.58 39.40 -26.77
CA VAL A 398 -12.61 39.13 -25.33
C VAL A 398 -12.58 37.63 -25.09
N ARG A 399 -11.73 37.16 -24.18
CA ARG A 399 -11.79 35.79 -23.67
C ARG A 399 -12.88 35.68 -22.61
N VAL A 400 -13.63 34.58 -22.65
CA VAL A 400 -14.68 34.24 -21.70
C VAL A 400 -14.30 32.92 -21.04
N LYS A 401 -14.21 32.93 -19.72
CA LYS A 401 -14.02 31.73 -18.91
C LYS A 401 -15.36 31.03 -18.74
N VAL A 402 -15.49 29.88 -19.39
CA VAL A 402 -16.70 29.05 -19.38
C VAL A 402 -16.49 27.90 -18.40
N ALA A 403 -17.41 27.72 -17.46
CA ALA A 403 -17.41 26.64 -16.49
C ALA A 403 -18.54 25.65 -16.81
N ARG A 404 -18.20 24.37 -16.94
CA ARG A 404 -19.12 23.28 -17.31
C ARG A 404 -19.21 22.18 -16.27
N ARG A 405 -20.36 21.51 -16.24
CA ARG A 405 -20.57 20.23 -15.55
C ARG A 405 -21.37 19.32 -16.45
N ARG A 406 -20.86 18.12 -16.75
CA ARG A 406 -21.56 17.13 -17.61
C ARG A 406 -22.02 17.73 -18.96
N GLY A 407 -21.18 18.58 -19.56
CA GLY A 407 -21.46 19.28 -20.82
C GLY A 407 -22.29 20.56 -20.71
N GLU A 408 -23.03 20.77 -19.61
CA GLU A 408 -23.86 21.96 -19.38
C GLU A 408 -23.01 23.16 -18.93
N VAL A 409 -23.24 24.34 -19.52
CA VAL A 409 -22.59 25.60 -19.10
C VAL A 409 -23.29 26.15 -17.88
N LEU A 410 -22.59 26.19 -16.74
CA LEU A 410 -23.13 26.72 -15.50
C LEU A 410 -22.75 28.18 -15.25
N ASN A 411 -21.59 28.60 -15.79
CA ASN A 411 -21.13 29.98 -15.66
C ASN A 411 -20.28 30.37 -16.86
N ALA A 412 -20.37 31.63 -17.27
CA ALA A 412 -19.51 32.22 -18.29
C ALA A 412 -19.20 33.67 -17.89
N ALA A 413 -17.92 33.96 -17.65
CA ALA A 413 -17.47 35.27 -17.21
C ALA A 413 -16.39 35.82 -18.16
N PRO A 414 -16.53 37.05 -18.68
CA PRO A 414 -15.46 37.70 -19.43
C PRO A 414 -14.19 37.84 -18.58
N GLU A 415 -13.03 37.58 -19.18
CA GLU A 415 -11.74 37.80 -18.54
C GLU A 415 -11.56 39.29 -18.23
N PHE A 416 -11.26 39.57 -16.97
CA PHE A 416 -11.26 40.95 -16.47
C PHE A 416 -10.14 41.79 -17.11
N GLU A 417 -8.96 41.23 -17.31
CA GLU A 417 -7.82 41.92 -17.93
C GLU A 417 -8.13 42.35 -19.37
N ASP A 418 -8.82 41.52 -20.15
CA ASP A 418 -9.27 41.87 -21.51
C ASP A 418 -10.26 43.03 -21.44
N CYS A 419 -11.18 43.01 -20.46
CA CYS A 419 -12.15 44.10 -20.27
C CYS A 419 -11.47 45.41 -19.87
N VAL A 420 -10.45 45.37 -19.00
CA VAL A 420 -9.66 46.54 -18.59
C VAL A 420 -8.90 47.12 -19.78
N ARG A 421 -8.23 46.27 -20.56
CA ARG A 421 -7.49 46.67 -21.76
C ARG A 421 -8.41 47.36 -22.77
N LEU A 422 -9.54 46.73 -23.11
CA LEU A 422 -10.49 47.28 -24.08
C LEU A 422 -11.17 48.56 -23.58
N ALA A 423 -11.44 48.66 -22.28
CA ALA A 423 -11.98 49.88 -21.67
C ALA A 423 -11.01 51.07 -21.83
N ALA A 424 -9.71 50.83 -21.60
CA ALA A 424 -8.67 51.84 -21.79
C ALA A 424 -8.51 52.24 -23.27
N GLU A 425 -8.50 51.26 -24.19
CA GLU A 425 -8.38 51.49 -25.64
C GLU A 425 -9.55 52.32 -26.20
N HIS A 426 -10.77 52.12 -25.70
CA HIS A 426 -11.99 52.75 -26.23
C HIS A 426 -12.50 53.92 -25.39
N GLY A 427 -11.87 54.23 -24.25
CA GLY A 427 -12.27 55.32 -23.36
C GLY A 427 -13.66 55.10 -22.71
N VAL A 428 -14.01 53.86 -22.41
CA VAL A 428 -15.31 53.47 -21.80
C VAL A 428 -15.10 52.83 -20.43
N ALA A 429 -16.18 52.65 -19.65
CA ALA A 429 -16.06 51.99 -18.35
C ALA A 429 -15.92 50.46 -18.52
N VAL A 430 -15.09 49.83 -17.68
CA VAL A 430 -14.86 48.36 -17.67
C VAL A 430 -16.17 47.58 -17.56
N LYS A 431 -17.12 48.06 -16.73
CA LYS A 431 -18.44 47.45 -16.58
C LYS A 431 -19.24 47.42 -17.89
N ASP A 432 -19.06 48.40 -18.77
CA ASP A 432 -19.76 48.47 -20.06
C ASP A 432 -19.15 47.47 -21.03
N VAL A 433 -17.82 47.28 -21.01
CA VAL A 433 -17.13 46.24 -21.77
C VAL A 433 -17.58 44.85 -21.31
N GLN A 434 -17.65 44.62 -19.99
CA GLN A 434 -18.15 43.36 -19.44
C GLN A 434 -19.59 43.08 -19.89
N ALA A 435 -20.48 44.07 -19.83
CA ALA A 435 -21.87 43.90 -20.28
C ALA A 435 -21.95 43.56 -21.78
N VAL A 436 -21.13 44.20 -22.62
CA VAL A 436 -21.04 43.91 -24.05
C VAL A 436 -20.54 42.49 -24.31
N ALA A 437 -19.51 42.05 -23.58
CA ALA A 437 -18.95 40.70 -23.70
C ALA A 437 -19.95 39.62 -23.23
N VAL A 438 -20.65 39.84 -22.12
CA VAL A 438 -21.72 38.94 -21.64
C VAL A 438 -22.84 38.85 -22.68
N LYS A 439 -23.28 39.98 -23.24
CA LYS A 439 -24.30 39.98 -24.30
C LYS A 439 -23.84 39.18 -25.51
N ALA A 440 -22.63 39.42 -26.02
CA ALA A 440 -22.09 38.70 -27.17
C ALA A 440 -21.93 37.19 -26.91
N TRP A 441 -21.62 36.79 -25.67
CA TRP A 441 -21.65 35.39 -25.27
C TRP A 441 -23.06 34.79 -25.32
N LEU A 442 -24.06 35.46 -24.73
CA LEU A 442 -25.45 35.01 -24.72
C LEU A 442 -26.04 34.93 -26.14
N ASP A 443 -25.70 35.86 -27.02
CA ASP A 443 -26.13 35.84 -28.43
C ASP A 443 -25.55 34.62 -29.20
N ARG A 444 -24.39 34.10 -28.76
CA ARG A 444 -23.70 32.93 -29.37
C ARG A 444 -24.23 31.60 -28.83
N ALA A 445 -24.68 31.56 -27.59
CA ALA A 445 -25.20 30.38 -26.90
C ALA A 445 -26.67 30.61 -26.54
N PRO A 446 -27.62 30.44 -27.49
CA PRO A 446 -29.03 30.65 -27.20
C PRO A 446 -29.47 29.77 -26.04
N LEU A 447 -30.23 30.36 -25.12
CA LEU A 447 -30.89 29.67 -24.01
C LEU A 447 -31.97 28.75 -24.62
N GLU A 448 -31.66 27.47 -24.83
CA GLU A 448 -32.66 26.42 -25.12
C GLU A 448 -33.02 25.63 -23.87
#